data_AF-A0A4Y2AS98-F1
#
_entry.id   AF-A0A4Y2AS98-F1
#
_cell.length_a   1.000
_cell.length_b   1.000
_cell.length_c   1.000
_cell.angle_alpha   90.00
_cell.angle_beta   90.00
_cell.angle_gamma   90.00
#
_symmetry.space_group_name_H-M   'P 1'
#
loop_
_entity.id
_entity.type
_entity.pdbx_description
1 polymer ?
#
loop_
_entity_poly.entity_id
_entity_poly.type
_entity_poly.pdbx_seq_one_letter_code
_entity_poly.pdbx_strand_id
1 'polypeptide(L)'
;MVPTNYQCISKLTCNSALSFASMGAQNVPPTGTGAYCFRIHGQIYHRTSHLHTAEAGGEKFAQLYVLDFDLSTRRRMESRENSECNPKLMRKIDEIIRRIDPFADAYKMMWELEQQVFPEE
;
A
#
# COMPACT_ATOMS: atom_id res chain seq x y z
N MET A 1 19.35 26.41 -7.90
CA MET A 1 20.17 25.95 -6.75
C MET A 1 19.33 26.27 -5.52
N VAL A 2 18.56 25.34 -4.94
CA VAL A 2 18.95 24.10 -4.24
C VAL A 2 17.95 22.96 -4.56
N PRO A 3 18.41 21.73 -4.86
CA PRO A 3 17.53 20.59 -5.08
C PRO A 3 17.22 19.92 -3.74
N THR A 4 16.18 20.38 -3.06
CA THR A 4 15.67 19.76 -1.82
C THR A 4 14.29 19.22 -2.13
N ASN A 5 14.15 17.94 -2.51
CA ASN A 5 12.86 17.23 -2.40
C ASN A 5 12.90 15.71 -2.71
N TYR A 6 13.99 15.18 -3.27
CA TYR A 6 14.04 13.74 -3.61
C TYR A 6 14.00 12.80 -2.39
N GLN A 7 14.39 13.29 -1.20
CA GLN A 7 14.47 12.44 -0.02
C GLN A 7 13.13 12.29 0.73
N CYS A 8 12.23 13.28 0.63
CA CYS A 8 10.89 13.21 1.26
C CYS A 8 9.93 12.31 0.47
N ILE A 9 10.11 12.17 -0.85
CA ILE A 9 9.31 11.27 -1.67
C ILE A 9 9.70 9.81 -1.40
N SER A 10 11.01 9.50 -1.33
CA SER A 10 11.50 8.13 -1.09
C SER A 10 11.01 7.50 0.22
N LYS A 11 10.88 8.28 1.29
CA LYS A 11 10.37 7.79 2.58
C LYS A 11 8.85 7.58 2.59
N LEU A 12 8.12 8.36 1.80
CA LEU A 12 6.67 8.20 1.68
C LEU A 12 6.34 6.91 0.93
N THR A 13 7.17 6.53 -0.04
CA THR A 13 6.85 5.40 -0.90
C THR A 13 6.89 4.06 -0.21
N CYS A 14 7.93 3.76 0.58
CA CYS A 14 8.00 2.44 1.21
C CYS A 14 6.91 2.27 2.28
N ASN A 15 6.51 3.34 2.98
CA ASN A 15 5.35 3.30 3.89
C ASN A 15 4.05 3.06 3.13
N SER A 16 3.85 3.70 1.97
CA SER A 16 2.68 3.44 1.13
C SER A 16 2.69 2.04 0.49
N ALA A 17 3.85 1.49 0.18
CA ALA A 17 3.99 0.15 -0.41
C ALA A 17 3.63 -0.97 0.57
N LEU A 18 3.80 -0.71 1.86
CA LEU A 18 3.51 -1.64 2.95
C LEU A 18 2.15 -1.35 3.62
N SER A 19 1.39 -0.36 3.17
CA SER A 19 0.11 -0.05 3.80
C SER A 19 -0.97 -1.09 3.44
N PHE A 20 -1.84 -1.42 4.39
CA PHE A 20 -3.00 -2.29 4.16
C PHE A 20 -4.16 -1.57 3.46
N ALA A 21 -4.21 -0.24 3.58
CA ALA A 21 -5.23 0.60 2.99
C ALA A 21 -4.61 1.84 2.37
N SER A 22 -5.32 2.41 1.40
CA SER A 22 -5.06 3.76 0.90
C SER A 22 -5.89 4.78 1.67
N MET A 23 -5.43 6.03 1.71
CA MET A 23 -6.18 7.13 2.28
C MET A 23 -6.83 7.93 1.15
N GLY A 24 -8.16 8.08 1.21
CA GLY A 24 -8.92 8.94 0.31
C GLY A 24 -9.35 10.22 1.01
N ALA A 25 -9.16 11.36 0.33
CA ALA A 25 -9.56 12.67 0.84
C ALA A 25 -10.09 13.55 -0.30
N GLN A 26 -11.11 14.38 0.00
CA GLN A 26 -11.55 15.43 -0.91
C GLN A 26 -10.61 16.63 -0.77
N ASN A 27 -9.76 16.83 -1.77
CA ASN A 27 -8.80 17.92 -1.79
C ASN A 27 -9.44 19.15 -2.43
N VAL A 28 -9.62 20.22 -1.66
CA VAL A 28 -10.02 21.52 -2.18
C VAL A 28 -8.80 22.44 -2.16
N PRO A 29 -8.23 22.82 -3.31
CA PRO A 29 -7.10 23.74 -3.34
C PRO A 29 -7.53 25.12 -2.81
N PRO A 30 -6.70 25.79 -2.00
CA PRO A 30 -7.02 27.12 -1.51
C PRO A 30 -7.06 28.14 -2.66
N THR A 31 -8.04 29.02 -2.66
CA THR A 31 -8.30 30.01 -3.73
C THR A 31 -7.46 31.30 -3.62
N GLY A 32 -6.32 31.28 -2.93
CA GLY A 32 -5.51 32.47 -2.65
C GLY A 32 -4.05 32.37 -3.13
N THR A 33 -3.40 33.52 -3.30
CA THR A 33 -1.99 33.68 -3.73
C THR A 33 -0.94 33.37 -2.65
N GLY A 34 -1.34 32.69 -1.57
CA GLY A 34 -0.45 32.31 -0.47
C GLY A 34 0.36 31.04 -0.76
N ALA A 35 1.28 30.69 0.15
CA ALA A 35 2.00 29.43 0.08
C ALA A 35 1.02 28.25 -0.03
N TYR A 36 1.36 27.28 -0.89
CA TYR A 36 0.48 26.17 -1.22
C TYR A 36 0.20 25.30 0.01
N CYS A 37 -1.06 25.30 0.47
CA CYS A 37 -1.52 24.50 1.61
C CYS A 37 -2.65 23.57 1.18
N PHE A 38 -2.45 22.25 1.22
CA PHE A 38 -3.54 21.30 1.06
C PHE A 38 -4.43 21.36 2.31
N ARG A 39 -5.72 21.67 2.15
CA ARG A 39 -6.74 21.50 3.19
C ARG A 39 -7.60 20.30 2.84
N ILE A 40 -7.53 19.27 3.67
CA ILE A 40 -8.44 18.13 3.61
C ILE A 40 -9.68 18.52 4.43
N HIS A 41 -10.81 18.69 3.76
CA HIS A 41 -12.11 18.96 4.40
C HIS A 41 -13.06 17.79 4.19
N GLY A 42 -13.91 17.50 5.18
CA GLY A 42 -14.88 16.40 5.14
C GLY A 42 -14.41 15.15 5.89
N GLN A 43 -15.02 14.01 5.58
CA GLN A 43 -14.65 12.71 6.16
C GLN A 43 -13.42 12.12 5.46
N ILE A 44 -12.46 11.65 6.27
CA ILE A 44 -11.32 10.88 5.77
C ILE A 44 -11.73 9.40 5.76
N TYR A 45 -11.56 8.74 4.62
CA TYR A 45 -11.84 7.32 4.50
C TYR A 45 -10.55 6.54 4.26
N HIS A 46 -10.38 5.44 4.98
CA HIS A 46 -9.42 4.40 4.62
C HIS A 46 -10.09 3.47 3.60
N ARG A 47 -9.53 3.41 2.40
CA ARG A 47 -9.98 2.49 1.35
C ARG A 47 -9.10 1.25 1.38
N THR A 48 -9.64 0.17 1.93
CA THR A 48 -9.05 -1.16 1.84
C THR A 48 -9.28 -1.72 0.43
N SER A 49 -8.30 -2.46 -0.09
CA SER A 49 -8.48 -3.20 -1.34
C SER A 49 -9.53 -4.32 -1.18
N HIS A 50 -10.15 -4.73 -2.28
CA HIS A 50 -10.91 -5.98 -2.31
C HIS A 50 -10.00 -7.17 -1.96
N LEU A 51 -10.59 -8.33 -1.66
CA LEU A 51 -9.82 -9.55 -1.45
C LEU A 51 -9.21 -10.05 -2.77
N HIS A 52 -9.99 -9.99 -3.86
CA HIS A 52 -9.56 -10.35 -5.22
C HIS A 52 -8.90 -9.20 -5.96
N THR A 53 -7.88 -9.53 -6.76
CA THR A 53 -7.32 -8.61 -7.74
C THR A 53 -8.31 -8.34 -8.85
N ALA A 54 -8.47 -7.08 -9.23
CA ALA A 54 -9.11 -6.78 -10.51
C ALA A 54 -8.19 -7.30 -11.64
N GLU A 55 -8.76 -7.98 -12.64
CA GLU A 55 -8.06 -8.71 -13.71
C GLU A 55 -6.96 -7.89 -14.44
N ALA A 56 -6.99 -6.56 -14.38
CA ALA A 56 -6.05 -5.67 -15.06
C ALA A 56 -4.98 -5.02 -14.15
N GLY A 57 -5.02 -5.20 -12.82
CA GLY A 57 -4.36 -4.28 -11.88
C GLY A 57 -3.25 -4.83 -10.98
N GLY A 58 -3.09 -6.16 -10.87
CA GLY A 58 -2.20 -6.80 -9.90
C GLY A 58 -2.61 -6.58 -8.42
N GLU A 59 -1.95 -7.28 -7.50
CA GLU A 59 -2.19 -7.19 -6.06
C GLU A 59 -1.74 -5.84 -5.51
N LYS A 60 -2.60 -5.18 -4.71
CA LYS A 60 -2.27 -3.91 -4.05
C LYS A 60 -2.70 -3.90 -2.59
N PHE A 61 -1.96 -3.13 -1.80
CA PHE A 61 -2.22 -2.92 -0.37
C PHE A 61 -2.36 -4.24 0.40
N ALA A 62 -3.51 -4.47 1.06
CA ALA A 62 -3.76 -5.65 1.85
C ALA A 62 -3.65 -6.97 1.06
N GLN A 63 -3.95 -6.98 -0.24
CA GLN A 63 -3.86 -8.18 -1.08
C GLN A 63 -2.44 -8.75 -1.13
N LEU A 64 -1.42 -7.90 -1.00
CA LEU A 64 -0.02 -8.32 -1.01
C LEU A 64 0.34 -9.20 0.19
N TYR A 65 -0.45 -9.14 1.27
CA TYR A 65 -0.23 -9.96 2.48
C TYR A 65 -0.79 -11.38 2.36
N VAL A 66 -1.61 -11.66 1.34
CA VAL A 66 -2.04 -13.02 1.02
C VAL A 66 -0.90 -13.81 0.36
N LEU A 67 -0.12 -13.15 -0.50
CA LEU A 67 1.03 -13.76 -1.18
C LEU A 67 2.16 -14.11 -0.20
N ASP A 68 3.09 -14.97 -0.60
CA ASP A 68 4.35 -15.14 0.12
C ASP A 68 5.20 -13.84 0.10
N PHE A 69 6.13 -13.73 1.04
CA PHE A 69 6.92 -12.50 1.23
C PHE A 69 7.86 -12.18 0.06
N ASP A 70 8.30 -13.17 -0.72
CA ASP A 70 9.17 -12.95 -1.87
C ASP A 70 8.37 -12.42 -3.05
N LEU A 71 7.19 -13.00 -3.32
CA LEU A 71 6.28 -12.54 -4.36
C LEU A 71 5.69 -11.17 -4.02
N SER A 72 5.25 -10.94 -2.78
CA SER A 72 4.75 -9.65 -2.30
C SER A 72 5.80 -8.55 -2.51
N THR A 73 7.07 -8.84 -2.22
CA THR A 73 8.18 -7.90 -2.38
C THR A 73 8.41 -7.61 -3.86
N ARG A 74 8.43 -8.63 -4.73
CA ARG A 74 8.58 -8.43 -6.18
C ARG A 74 7.47 -7.55 -6.74
N ARG A 75 6.20 -7.82 -6.40
CA ARG A 75 5.06 -7.00 -6.80
C ARG A 75 5.19 -5.55 -6.35
N ARG A 76 5.64 -5.31 -5.12
CA ARG A 76 5.93 -3.95 -4.65
C ARG A 76 7.02 -3.28 -5.47
N MET A 77 8.07 -4.01 -5.86
CA MET A 77 9.18 -3.46 -6.65
C MET A 77 8.84 -3.22 -8.13
N GLU A 78 7.80 -3.86 -8.68
CA GLU A 78 7.29 -3.61 -10.03
C GLU A 78 6.63 -2.23 -10.17
N SER A 79 6.17 -1.65 -9.06
CA SER A 79 5.58 -0.30 -9.03
C SER A 79 6.65 0.77 -9.23
N ARG A 80 6.43 1.65 -10.21
CA ARG A 80 7.34 2.76 -10.55
C ARG A 80 7.55 3.71 -9.37
N GLU A 81 6.53 3.87 -8.55
CA GLU A 81 6.57 4.67 -7.33
C GLU A 81 7.68 4.15 -6.39
N ASN A 82 7.86 2.83 -6.29
CA ASN A 82 8.81 2.17 -5.42
C ASN A 82 10.21 1.99 -6.03
N SER A 83 10.51 2.63 -7.17
CA SER A 83 11.80 2.54 -7.86
C SER A 83 13.01 2.89 -6.98
N GLU A 84 12.82 3.79 -6.01
CA GLU A 84 13.85 4.22 -5.05
C GLU A 84 13.90 3.35 -3.77
N CYS A 85 12.94 2.44 -3.56
CA CYS A 85 12.92 1.58 -2.37
C CYS A 85 13.97 0.46 -2.49
N ASN A 86 14.62 0.12 -1.38
CA ASN A 86 15.57 -1.00 -1.34
C ASN A 86 14.82 -2.35 -1.20
N PRO A 87 14.97 -3.31 -2.15
CA PRO A 87 14.25 -4.58 -2.10
C PRO A 87 14.52 -5.42 -0.84
N LYS A 88 15.78 -5.43 -0.36
CA LYS A 88 16.16 -6.21 0.83
C LYS A 88 15.52 -5.62 2.09
N LEU A 89 15.45 -4.29 2.17
CA LEU A 89 14.79 -3.61 3.27
C LEU A 89 13.28 -3.85 3.22
N MET A 90 12.68 -3.74 2.04
CA MET A 90 11.25 -4.00 1.84
C MET A 90 10.86 -5.40 2.31
N ARG A 91 11.62 -6.42 1.90
CA ARG A 91 11.39 -7.81 2.32
C ARG A 91 11.50 -7.97 3.83
N LYS A 92 12.53 -7.39 4.44
CA LYS A 92 12.73 -7.49 5.89
C LYS A 92 11.60 -6.81 6.67
N ILE A 93 11.07 -5.69 6.18
CA ILE A 93 9.93 -5.03 6.82
C ILE A 93 8.65 -5.85 6.61
N ASP A 94 8.42 -6.42 5.42
CA ASP A 94 7.28 -7.32 5.16
C ASP A 94 7.29 -8.54 6.10
N GLU A 95 8.45 -9.18 6.27
CA GLU A 95 8.67 -10.28 7.22
C GLU A 95 8.30 -9.86 8.67
N ILE A 96 8.70 -8.67 9.10
CA ILE A 96 8.40 -8.15 10.43
C ILE A 96 6.90 -7.85 10.59
N ILE A 97 6.28 -7.21 9.60
CA ILE A 97 4.84 -6.90 9.62
C ILE A 97 4.04 -8.19 9.73
N ARG A 98 4.31 -9.19 8.89
CA ARG A 98 3.62 -10.49 8.95
C ARG A 98 3.78 -11.21 10.27
N ARG A 99 4.88 -10.98 10.98
CA ARG A 99 5.13 -11.61 12.28
C ARG A 99 4.41 -10.92 13.44
N ILE A 100 4.18 -9.61 13.35
CA ILE A 100 3.75 -8.78 14.48
C ILE A 100 2.30 -8.30 14.30
N ASP A 101 1.91 -8.00 13.07
CA ASP A 101 0.64 -7.36 12.75
C ASP A 101 -0.48 -8.41 12.56
N PRO A 102 -1.50 -8.43 13.44
CA PRO A 102 -2.58 -9.41 13.36
C PRO A 102 -3.46 -9.24 12.11
N PHE A 103 -3.45 -8.08 11.45
CA PHE A 103 -4.18 -7.88 10.20
C PHE A 103 -3.53 -8.64 9.05
N ALA A 104 -2.20 -8.79 9.04
CA ALA A 104 -1.53 -9.63 8.04
C ALA A 104 -2.07 -11.07 8.08
N ASP A 105 -2.18 -11.63 9.29
CA ASP A 105 -2.75 -12.96 9.51
C ASP A 105 -4.23 -12.99 9.17
N ALA A 106 -5.00 -11.97 9.56
CA ALA A 106 -6.43 -11.89 9.25
C ALA A 106 -6.71 -11.92 7.75
N TYR A 107 -5.94 -11.17 6.94
CA TYR A 107 -6.09 -11.17 5.48
C TYR A 107 -5.73 -12.53 4.86
N LYS A 108 -4.68 -13.19 5.37
CA LYS A 108 -4.31 -14.52 4.92
C LYS A 108 -5.40 -15.56 5.25
N MET A 109 -5.92 -15.54 6.49
CA MET A 109 -7.01 -16.42 6.90
C MET A 109 -8.29 -16.17 6.08
N MET A 110 -8.62 -14.90 5.82
CA MET A 110 -9.80 -14.54 5.02
C MET A 110 -9.73 -15.14 3.62
N TRP A 111 -8.55 -15.08 2.98
CA TRP A 111 -8.31 -15.73 1.69
C TRP A 111 -8.44 -17.25 1.75
N GLU A 112 -7.80 -17.89 2.74
CA GLU A 112 -7.85 -19.35 2.91
C GLU A 112 -9.27 -19.86 3.14
N LEU A 113 -10.09 -19.13 3.90
CA LEU A 113 -11.50 -19.47 4.13
C LEU A 113 -12.33 -19.35 2.86
N GLU A 114 -12.11 -18.31 2.05
CA GLU A 114 -12.83 -18.14 0.79
C GLU A 114 -12.57 -19.30 -0.17
N GLN A 115 -11.31 -19.74 -0.30
CA GLN A 115 -10.93 -20.87 -1.15
C GLN A 115 -11.54 -22.22 -0.68
N GLN A 116 -11.83 -22.36 0.62
CA GLN A 116 -12.47 -23.56 1.15
C GLN A 116 -13.99 -23.56 0.92
N VAL A 117 -14.62 -22.39 0.97
CA VAL A 117 -16.08 -22.24 0.85
C VAL A 117 -16.51 -22.19 -0.62
N PHE A 118 -15.69 -21.63 -1.49
CA PHE A 118 -15.92 -21.51 -2.93
C PHE A 118 -14.73 -22.09 -3.69
N PRO A 119 -14.57 -23.44 -3.73
CA PRO A 119 -13.58 -24.03 -4.62
C PRO A 119 -13.94 -23.62 -6.05
N GLU A 120 -13.03 -22.93 -6.74
CA GLU A 120 -13.24 -22.51 -8.13
C GLU A 120 -13.63 -23.74 -8.98
N GLU A 121 -14.83 -23.69 -9.58
CA GLU A 121 -15.36 -24.69 -10.52
C GLU A 121 -14.66 -24.61 -11.88
#